data_AF-A0A838LPP2-F1
#
_entry.id   AF-A0A838LPP2-F1
#
_cell.length_a   1.000
_cell.length_b   1.000
_cell.length_c   1.000
_cell.angle_alpha   90.00
_cell.angle_beta   90.00
_cell.angle_gamma   90.00
#
_symmetry.space_group_name_H-M   'P 1'
#
loop_
_entity.id
_entity.type
_entity.pdbx_description
1 polymer ?
#
loop_
_entity_poly.entity_id
_entity_poly.type
_entity_poly.pdbx_seq_one_letter_code
_entity_poly.pdbx_strand_id
1 'polypeptide(L)' 'MVLLVPRQIRMNGMTGSVPYYGGRLTPAQAHAAAHPPQRPPAPPRRDPVAALDELLGQGVITRAEYDELRARVGS' A
#
# COMPACT_ATOMS: atom_id res chain seq x y z
N MET A 1 -29.37 1.07 32.11
CA MET A 1 -28.40 0.95 31.01
C MET A 1 -29.12 1.39 29.73
N VAL A 2 -28.76 2.53 29.15
CA VAL A 2 -29.43 3.07 27.95
C VAL A 2 -28.51 2.82 26.75
N LEU A 3 -28.96 2.00 25.81
CA LEU A 3 -28.26 1.75 24.55
C LEU A 3 -28.62 2.89 23.59
N LEU A 4 -27.66 3.75 23.28
CA LEU A 4 -27.84 4.81 22.30
C LEU A 4 -27.89 4.17 20.90
N VAL A 5 -29.09 3.89 20.41
CA VAL A 5 -29.28 3.41 19.03
C VAL A 5 -29.09 4.61 18.08
N PRO A 6 -28.23 4.54 17.05
CA PRO A 6 -28.08 5.63 16.10
C PRO A 6 -29.40 5.82 15.33
N ARG A 7 -30.11 6.91 15.59
CA ARG A 7 -31.28 7.30 14.80
C ARG A 7 -30.78 7.78 13.45
N GLN A 8 -30.79 6.91 12.45
CA GLN A 8 -30.51 7.30 11.07
C GLN A 8 -31.51 8.40 10.67
N ILE A 9 -31.02 9.63 10.52
CA ILE A 9 -31.82 10.76 10.08
C ILE A 9 -32.23 10.47 8.63
N ARG A 10 -33.48 10.03 8.42
CA ARG A 10 -34.09 10.00 7.09
C ARG A 10 -34.53 11.41 6.75
N MET A 11 -33.62 12.20 6.20
CA MET A 11 -33.95 13.46 5.55
C MET A 11 -34.61 13.14 4.21
N ASN A 12 -35.94 13.12 4.19
CA ASN A 12 -36.72 13.13 2.95
C ASN A 12 -36.25 14.30 2.08
N GLY A 13 -35.58 14.00 0.96
CA GLY A 13 -34.99 14.98 0.06
C GLY A 13 -33.52 14.73 -0.33
N MET A 14 -32.82 13.76 0.26
CA MET A 14 -31.41 13.45 -0.07
C MET A 14 -31.20 12.58 -1.33
N THR A 15 -32.13 12.61 -2.28
CA THR A 15 -31.89 12.07 -3.64
C THR A 15 -31.47 13.23 -4.54
N GLY A 16 -30.41 13.93 -4.16
CA GLY A 16 -29.98 15.12 -4.89
C GLY A 16 -28.91 15.89 -4.14
N SER A 17 -27.66 15.66 -4.52
CA SER A 17 -26.52 16.58 -4.33
C SER A 17 -26.49 17.32 -2.99
N VAL A 18 -26.24 16.61 -1.88
CA VAL A 18 -26.03 17.27 -0.59
C VAL A 18 -24.62 17.89 -0.56
N PRO A 19 -24.49 19.22 -0.45
CA PRO A 19 -23.23 19.93 -0.61
C PRO A 19 -22.45 19.96 0.70
N TYR A 20 -21.58 19.00 0.91
CA TYR A 20 -20.55 19.11 1.96
C TYR A 20 -19.33 19.86 1.39
N TYR A 21 -19.48 21.15 1.09
CA TYR A 21 -18.50 22.07 0.45
C TYR A 21 -18.42 21.98 -1.09
N GLY A 22 -18.97 22.98 -1.79
CA GLY A 22 -18.47 23.38 -3.12
C GLY A 22 -18.73 22.49 -4.34
N GLY A 23 -19.61 21.49 -4.26
CA GLY A 23 -20.22 20.86 -5.45
C GLY A 23 -19.28 20.04 -6.36
N ARG A 24 -18.13 19.59 -5.88
CA ARG A 24 -17.17 18.81 -6.69
C ARG A 24 -16.76 17.45 -6.12
N LEU A 25 -17.19 17.12 -4.90
CA LEU A 25 -16.76 15.92 -4.19
C LEU A 25 -17.96 15.02 -3.89
N THR A 26 -18.02 13.85 -4.53
CA THR A 26 -19.07 12.85 -4.24
C THR A 26 -18.78 12.13 -2.92
N PRO A 27 -19.79 11.51 -2.25
CA PRO A 27 -19.54 10.72 -1.04
C PRO A 27 -18.47 9.64 -1.21
N ALA A 28 -18.40 9.01 -2.40
CA ALA A 28 -17.36 8.02 -2.71
C ALA A 28 -15.96 8.65 -2.79
N GLN A 29 -15.84 9.86 -3.35
CA GLN A 29 -14.58 10.59 -3.39
C GLN A 29 -14.14 11.10 -2.01
N ALA A 30 -15.08 11.58 -1.18
CA ALA A 30 -14.80 11.94 0.20
C ALA A 30 -14.35 10.74 1.04
N HIS A 31 -15.00 9.59 0.85
CA HIS A 31 -14.61 8.32 1.47
C HIS A 31 -13.21 7.88 1.02
N ALA A 32 -12.91 7.92 -0.28
CA ALA A 32 -11.59 7.57 -0.80
C ALA A 32 -10.48 8.53 -0.31
N ALA A 33 -10.78 9.82 -0.15
CA ALA A 33 -9.85 10.79 0.40
C ALA A 33 -9.59 10.59 1.90
N ALA A 34 -10.63 10.25 2.67
CA ALA A 34 -10.52 9.96 4.10
C ALA A 34 -9.89 8.59 4.40
N HIS A 35 -10.01 7.65 3.45
CA HIS A 35 -9.46 6.30 3.54
C HIS A 35 -8.45 6.08 2.41
N PRO A 36 -7.23 6.65 2.54
CA PRO A 36 -6.18 6.40 1.56
C PRO A 36 -5.95 4.88 1.45
N PRO A 37 -5.73 4.36 0.22
CA PRO A 37 -5.47 2.94 0.04
C PRO A 37 -4.29 2.54 0.91
N GLN A 38 -4.47 1.49 1.70
CA GLN A 38 -3.36 0.90 2.43
C GLN A 38 -2.30 0.49 1.42
N ARG A 39 -1.07 0.98 1.59
CA ARG A 39 0.05 0.56 0.75
C ARG A 39 0.12 -0.96 0.85
N PRO A 40 0.14 -1.70 -0.27
CA PRO A 40 0.30 -3.14 -0.21
C PRO A 40 1.57 -3.48 0.59
N PRO A 41 1.57 -4.59 1.35
CA PRO A 41 2.74 -4.99 2.10
C PRO A 41 3.94 -5.08 1.16
N ALA A 42 5.08 -4.57 1.61
CA ALA A 42 6.31 -4.73 0.84
C ALA A 42 6.56 -6.23 0.63
N PRO A 43 7.04 -6.63 -0.57
CA PRO A 43 7.42 -8.02 -0.79
C PRO A 43 8.49 -8.43 0.24
N PRO A 44 8.53 -9.72 0.63
CA PRO A 44 9.55 -10.20 1.56
C PRO A 44 10.94 -9.87 1.02
N ARG A 45 11.80 -9.29 1.87
CA ARG A 45 13.19 -9.03 1.51
C ARG A 45 13.88 -10.38 1.30
N ARG A 46 14.29 -10.65 0.06
CA ARG A 46 15.15 -11.79 -0.24
C ARG A 46 16.55 -11.52 0.32
N ASP A 47 17.19 -12.54 0.86
CA ASP A 47 18.59 -12.44 1.28
C ASP A 47 19.47 -12.15 0.04
N PRO A 48 20.14 -10.99 -0.01
CA PRO A 48 21.00 -10.64 -1.15
C PRO A 48 22.12 -11.66 -1.37
N VAL A 49 22.62 -12.30 -0.32
CA VAL A 49 23.66 -13.33 -0.42
C VAL A 49 23.15 -14.55 -1.20
N ALA A 50 21.99 -15.06 -0.80
CA ALA A 50 21.37 -16.22 -1.47
C ALA A 50 21.08 -15.93 -2.95
N ALA A 51 20.69 -14.69 -3.29
CA ALA A 51 20.48 -14.28 -4.68
C ALA A 51 21.79 -14.28 -5.49
N LEU A 52 22.92 -13.83 -4.91
CA LEU A 52 24.22 -13.85 -5.58
C LEU A 52 24.71 -15.29 -5.81
N ASP A 53 24.47 -16.21 -4.87
CA ASP A 53 24.84 -17.62 -5.01
C ASP A 53 24.08 -18.29 -6.17
N GLU A 54 22.78 -18.01 -6.31
CA GLU A 54 21.98 -18.48 -7.45
C GLU A 54 22.50 -17.96 -8.79
N LEU A 55 22.82 -16.66 -8.87
CA LEU A 55 23.31 -16.05 -10.10
C LEU A 55 24.67 -16.63 -10.52
N LEU A 56 25.55 -16.92 -9.56
CA LEU A 56 26.82 -17.60 -9.83
C LEU A 56 26.59 -19.05 -10.29
N GLY A 57 25.66 -19.77 -9.64
CA GLY A 57 25.30 -21.14 -10.02
C GLY A 57 24.67 -21.26 -11.42
N GLN A 58 23.94 -20.23 -11.85
CA GLN A 58 23.39 -20.11 -13.21
C GLN A 58 24.42 -19.63 -14.24
N GLY A 59 25.61 -19.19 -13.80
CA GLY A 59 26.65 -18.64 -14.67
C GLY A 59 26.32 -17.26 -15.23
N VAL A 60 25.35 -16.55 -14.64
CA VAL A 60 24.97 -15.18 -15.04
C VAL A 60 26.06 -14.18 -14.65
N ILE A 61 26.71 -14.42 -13.51
CA ILE A 61 27.84 -13.65 -13.02
C ILE A 61 29.07 -14.53 -12.87
N THR A 62 30.24 -13.92 -13.01
CA THR A 62 31.53 -14.56 -12.78
C THR A 62 31.88 -14.59 -11.30
N ARG A 63 32.90 -15.38 -10.93
CA ARG A 63 33.39 -15.44 -9.55
C ARG A 63 33.93 -14.10 -9.06
N ALA A 64 34.65 -13.37 -9.91
CA ALA A 64 35.20 -12.06 -9.57
C ALA A 64 34.09 -11.04 -9.26
N GLU A 65 33.02 -11.02 -10.09
CA GLU A 65 31.87 -10.14 -9.87
C GLU A 65 31.10 -10.51 -8.59
N TYR A 66 30.95 -11.80 -8.30
CA TYR A 66 30.37 -12.26 -7.03
C TYR A 66 31.13 -11.70 -5.83
N ASP A 67 32.46 -11.79 -5.84
CA ASP A 67 33.29 -11.35 -4.71
C ASP A 67 33.19 -9.83 -4.50
N GLU A 68 33.19 -9.04 -5.59
CA GLU A 68 32.98 -7.58 -5.55
C GLU A 68 31.60 -7.20 -5.00
N LEU A 69 30.55 -7.87 -5.48
CA LEU A 69 29.17 -7.60 -5.05
C LEU A 69 28.98 -8.00 -3.58
N ARG A 70 29.56 -9.12 -3.16
CA ARG A 70 29.48 -9.60 -1.78
C ARG A 70 30.16 -8.64 -0.80
N ALA A 71 31.28 -8.03 -1.19
CA ALA A 71 31.95 -7.03 -0.37
C ALA A 71 31.06 -5.80 -0.07
N ARG A 72 30.20 -5.41 -1.02
CA ARG A 72 29.27 -4.27 -0.85
C ARG A 72 28.04 -4.59 -0.01
N VAL A 73 27.57 -5.84 -0.06
CA VAL A 73 26.40 -6.29 0.71
C VAL A 73 26.73 -6.39 2.21
N GLY A 74 28.00 -6.64 2.55
CA GLY A 74 28.47 -6.74 3.93
C GLY A 74 28.94 -5.43 4.58
N SER A 75 28.90 -4.30 3.87
CA SER A 75 29.25 -2.95 4.39
C SER A 75 28.02 -2.14 4.77
#